data_AF-A0A943N752-F1
#
_entry.id   AF-A0A943N752-F1
#
_cell.length_a   1.000
_cell.length_b   1.000
_cell.length_c   1.000
_cell.angle_alpha   90.00
_cell.angle_beta   90.00
_cell.angle_gamma   90.00
#
_symmetry.space_group_name_H-M   'P 1'
#
loop_
_entity.id
_entity.type
_entity.pdbx_description
1 polymer ?
#
loop_
_entity_poly.entity_id
_entity_poly.type
_entity_poly.pdbx_seq_one_letter_code
_entity_poly.pdbx_strand_id
1 'polypeptide(L)'
;MKKWIALLLVAVMAVSAFAGCTTNEQPANTDTPATDAPATNGDNAPATTPDNSNVVVNNTGAERPENAAAEQVVKLFYSDEITDWNPLHPSSAGTWANWIDSLVEYDNYGMCQPCLAESWTKSEDGLTWTFKIREGVKWQRYDGSEYGENVKAEDWVTSAKWILDPANTARTADLLFDMVGAKEYYMALESGTEANWDNVGIKAISEYELQFTLTAPCPWFLSRLTYNWGYPTCATSPPVTPSTGISIRFM
;
A
#
# COMPACT_ATOMS: atom_id res chain seq x y z
N MET A 1 10.12 61.60 -7.45
CA MET A 1 10.92 60.37 -7.66
C MET A 1 10.34 59.10 -7.01
N LYS A 2 9.44 59.15 -6.01
CA LYS A 2 8.81 57.93 -5.45
C LYS A 2 7.56 57.42 -6.19
N LYS A 3 6.85 58.26 -6.94
CA LYS A 3 5.66 57.86 -7.73
C LYS A 3 5.98 57.14 -9.05
N TRP A 4 7.18 57.34 -9.57
CA TRP A 4 7.63 56.74 -10.83
C TRP A 4 8.20 55.32 -10.63
N ILE A 5 8.70 55.03 -9.42
CA ILE A 5 9.20 53.70 -9.03
C ILE A 5 8.03 52.72 -8.80
N ALA A 6 6.89 53.19 -8.27
CA ALA A 6 5.70 52.37 -8.07
C ALA A 6 5.05 51.93 -9.40
N LEU A 7 5.10 52.79 -10.44
CA LEU A 7 4.59 52.46 -11.77
C LEU A 7 5.45 51.42 -12.51
N LEU A 8 6.76 51.41 -12.26
CA LEU A 8 7.67 50.40 -12.80
C LEU A 8 7.50 49.03 -12.12
N LEU A 9 7.12 48.99 -10.84
CA LEU A 9 6.85 47.74 -10.11
C LEU A 9 5.50 47.10 -10.49
N VAL A 10 4.49 47.90 -10.82
CA VAL A 10 3.19 47.40 -11.32
C VAL A 10 3.29 46.92 -12.77
N ALA A 11 4.13 47.57 -13.60
CA ALA A 11 4.34 47.15 -14.98
C ALA A 11 5.13 45.82 -15.11
N VAL A 12 5.99 45.48 -14.14
CA VAL A 12 6.73 44.20 -14.15
C VAL A 12 5.86 43.02 -13.65
N MET A 13 4.82 43.27 -12.84
CA MET A 13 3.88 42.22 -12.42
C MET A 13 2.74 41.95 -13.43
N ALA A 14 2.57 42.78 -14.45
CA ALA A 14 1.48 42.66 -15.42
C ALA A 14 1.86 41.95 -16.73
N VAL A 15 3.09 41.45 -16.88
CA VAL A 15 3.57 40.78 -18.12
C VAL A 15 3.74 39.26 -17.98
N SER A 16 3.39 38.66 -16.84
CA SER A 16 3.36 37.19 -16.68
C SER A 16 1.97 36.55 -16.87
N ALA A 17 0.97 37.33 -17.28
CA ALA A 17 -0.39 36.85 -17.50
C ALA A 17 -0.69 36.63 -18.99
N PHE A 18 -0.01 35.69 -19.67
CA PHE A 18 -0.49 35.06 -20.92
C PHE A 18 0.43 33.90 -21.34
N ALA A 19 0.31 32.74 -20.69
CA ALA A 19 0.57 31.40 -21.26
C ALA A 19 0.28 30.33 -20.19
N GLY A 20 -0.68 29.44 -20.46
CA GLY A 20 -0.89 28.23 -19.65
C GLY A 20 -2.30 28.02 -19.12
N CYS A 21 -3.33 28.11 -19.98
CA CYS A 21 -4.49 27.25 -19.80
C CYS A 21 -4.10 25.87 -20.32
N THR A 22 -3.73 24.96 -19.43
CA THR A 22 -3.88 23.52 -19.67
C THR A 22 -4.78 23.00 -18.55
N THR A 23 -5.96 22.55 -18.94
CA THR A 23 -6.84 21.72 -18.12
C THR A 23 -6.04 20.47 -17.76
N ASN A 24 -5.48 20.44 -16.55
CA ASN A 24 -4.99 19.22 -15.94
C ASN A 24 -6.22 18.35 -15.65
N GLU A 25 -6.65 17.57 -16.64
CA GLU A 25 -7.37 16.34 -16.36
C GLU A 25 -6.37 15.39 -15.73
N GLN A 26 -6.61 15.15 -14.43
CA GLN A 26 -5.97 14.18 -13.57
C GLN A 26 -5.86 12.82 -14.29
N PRO A 27 -4.71 12.13 -14.23
CA PRO A 27 -4.61 10.79 -14.78
C PRO A 27 -5.65 9.89 -14.10
N ALA A 28 -6.45 9.20 -14.91
CA ALA A 28 -7.47 8.28 -14.42
C ALA A 28 -6.79 7.12 -13.68
N ASN A 29 -7.18 6.91 -12.42
CA ASN A 29 -6.76 5.78 -11.60
C ASN A 29 -7.31 4.47 -12.19
N THR A 30 -6.41 3.61 -12.68
CA THR A 30 -6.73 2.25 -13.10
C THR A 30 -6.70 1.33 -11.89
N ASP A 31 -7.70 1.46 -11.01
CA ASP A 31 -7.83 0.72 -9.75
C ASP A 31 -8.20 -0.77 -9.93
N THR A 32 -8.13 -1.33 -11.14
CA THR A 32 -8.60 -2.70 -11.41
C THR A 32 -7.74 -3.35 -12.50
N PRO A 33 -7.12 -4.52 -12.22
CA PRO A 33 -6.45 -5.32 -13.25
C PRO A 33 -7.45 -5.82 -14.31
N ALA A 34 -7.08 -5.77 -15.59
CA ALA A 34 -7.99 -6.03 -16.72
C ALA A 34 -8.43 -7.51 -16.86
N THR A 35 -9.69 -7.72 -17.27
CA THR A 35 -10.23 -9.00 -17.79
C THR A 35 -10.90 -8.79 -19.17
N ASP A 36 -10.89 -9.85 -19.99
CA ASP A 36 -10.98 -9.88 -21.46
C ASP A 36 -12.28 -9.37 -22.19
N ALA A 37 -12.10 -8.43 -23.15
CA ALA A 37 -12.74 -8.21 -24.49
C ALA A 37 -14.29 -8.02 -24.69
N PRO A 38 -14.80 -7.55 -25.87
CA PRO A 38 -14.72 -6.18 -26.43
C PRO A 38 -16.06 -5.60 -27.01
N ALA A 39 -16.20 -4.27 -27.16
CA ALA A 39 -16.90 -3.51 -28.25
C ALA A 39 -17.03 -1.99 -27.90
N THR A 40 -16.21 -1.10 -28.46
CA THR A 40 -16.43 -0.20 -29.64
C THR A 40 -17.45 0.94 -29.49
N ASN A 41 -16.93 2.18 -29.47
CA ASN A 41 -17.37 3.45 -30.11
C ASN A 41 -16.37 4.52 -29.61
N GLY A 42 -15.58 5.27 -30.38
CA GLY A 42 -15.70 5.79 -31.73
C GLY A 42 -15.40 7.30 -31.62
N ASP A 43 -14.22 7.71 -32.09
CA ASP A 43 -13.72 9.10 -32.24
C ASP A 43 -12.93 9.74 -31.08
N ASN A 44 -11.70 9.25 -30.89
CA ASN A 44 -10.52 10.06 -30.55
C ASN A 44 -9.28 9.34 -31.13
N ALA A 45 -8.61 9.97 -32.09
CA ALA A 45 -7.48 9.36 -32.79
C ALA A 45 -6.31 9.10 -31.81
N PRO A 46 -5.82 7.85 -31.67
CA PRO A 46 -4.77 7.51 -30.73
C PRO A 46 -3.44 8.16 -31.12
N ALA A 47 -2.68 8.63 -30.13
CA ALA A 47 -1.23 8.65 -30.29
C ALA A 47 -0.80 7.23 -30.63
N THR A 48 -0.04 7.06 -31.71
CA THR A 48 0.51 5.77 -32.13
C THR A 48 1.28 5.16 -30.97
N THR A 49 0.70 4.14 -30.35
CA THR A 49 1.34 3.24 -29.40
C THR A 49 2.58 2.67 -30.09
N PRO A 50 3.77 2.70 -29.48
CA PRO A 50 4.77 1.69 -29.81
C PRO A 50 4.08 0.34 -29.60
N ASP A 51 3.98 -0.44 -30.66
CA ASP A 51 3.47 -1.80 -30.60
C ASP A 51 4.30 -2.61 -29.59
N ASN A 52 3.76 -2.77 -28.39
CA ASN A 52 4.28 -3.65 -27.36
C ASN A 52 3.40 -4.90 -27.22
N SER A 53 2.69 -5.30 -28.29
CA SER A 53 1.96 -6.58 -28.36
C SER A 53 2.85 -7.82 -28.14
N ASN A 54 4.16 -7.63 -27.96
CA ASN A 54 5.13 -8.66 -27.58
C ASN A 54 5.70 -8.52 -26.16
N VAL A 55 5.26 -7.59 -25.31
CA VAL A 55 5.68 -7.58 -23.91
C VAL A 55 4.72 -8.43 -23.09
N VAL A 56 4.91 -9.74 -23.24
CA VAL A 56 4.48 -10.71 -22.24
C VAL A 56 5.27 -10.41 -20.96
N VAL A 57 4.67 -9.71 -20.00
CA VAL A 57 5.23 -9.66 -18.64
C VAL A 57 4.83 -10.97 -17.95
N ASN A 58 5.60 -12.02 -18.21
CA ASN A 58 5.56 -13.23 -17.40
C ASN A 58 6.12 -12.89 -16.02
N ASN A 59 5.26 -12.53 -15.08
CA ASN A 59 5.63 -12.48 -13.65
C ASN A 59 5.55 -13.89 -13.04
N THR A 60 6.13 -14.84 -13.76
CA THR A 60 6.32 -16.24 -13.39
C THR A 60 7.74 -16.59 -13.83
N GLY A 61 8.68 -16.56 -12.88
CA GLY A 61 10.04 -17.05 -13.07
C GLY A 61 10.91 -16.17 -13.97
N ALA A 62 11.34 -15.00 -13.46
CA ALA A 62 12.53 -14.37 -14.02
C ALA A 62 13.72 -15.31 -13.75
N GLU A 63 14.03 -16.19 -14.70
CA GLU A 63 15.17 -17.10 -14.58
C GLU A 63 16.45 -16.27 -14.42
N ARG A 64 17.28 -16.69 -13.46
CA ARG A 64 18.58 -16.08 -13.21
C ARG A 64 19.34 -15.98 -14.55
N PRO A 65 19.85 -14.80 -14.94
CA PRO A 65 20.66 -14.67 -16.14
C PRO A 65 21.77 -15.72 -16.13
N GLU A 66 21.97 -16.42 -17.24
CA GLU A 66 22.95 -17.51 -17.36
C GLU A 66 24.36 -17.08 -16.91
N ASN A 67 24.65 -15.76 -17.03
CA ASN A 67 25.92 -15.13 -16.65
C ASN A 67 25.88 -14.40 -15.29
N ALA A 68 24.83 -14.53 -14.49
CA ALA A 68 24.81 -13.94 -13.16
C ALA A 68 25.82 -14.65 -12.26
N ALA A 69 26.61 -13.87 -11.51
CA ALA A 69 27.53 -14.41 -10.53
C ALA A 69 26.78 -15.32 -9.54
N ALA A 70 27.47 -16.38 -9.08
CA ALA A 70 26.89 -17.37 -8.17
C ALA A 70 26.35 -16.75 -6.87
N GLU A 71 26.95 -15.65 -6.43
CA GLU A 71 26.53 -14.87 -5.28
C GLU A 71 26.24 -13.43 -5.73
N GLN A 72 25.05 -12.93 -5.39
CA GLN A 72 24.64 -11.54 -5.64
C GLN A 72 24.62 -10.80 -4.29
N VAL A 73 25.72 -10.11 -3.96
CA VAL A 73 25.85 -9.43 -2.67
C VAL A 73 25.68 -7.93 -2.83
N VAL A 74 24.65 -7.39 -2.19
CA VAL A 74 24.49 -5.94 -2.01
C VAL A 74 24.86 -5.58 -0.57
N LYS A 75 25.85 -4.70 -0.40
CA LYS A 75 26.25 -4.17 0.91
C LYS A 75 25.68 -2.77 1.07
N LEU A 76 24.76 -2.61 2.01
CA LEU A 76 24.10 -1.35 2.33
C LEU A 76 24.63 -0.82 3.67
N PHE A 77 24.84 0.49 3.74
CA PHE A 77 25.10 1.18 5.00
C PHE A 77 23.79 1.80 5.48
N TYR A 78 23.35 1.44 6.67
CA TYR A 78 22.25 2.10 7.35
C TYR A 78 22.78 3.32 8.10
N SER A 79 22.03 4.43 8.07
CA SER A 79 22.44 5.68 8.73
C SER A 79 22.29 5.62 10.24
N ASP A 80 21.41 4.75 10.74
CA ASP A 80 20.99 4.68 12.14
C ASP A 80 20.68 3.22 12.55
N GLU A 81 20.74 2.95 13.85
CA GLU A 81 20.39 1.65 14.45
C GLU A 81 18.87 1.42 14.44
N ILE A 82 18.45 0.18 14.21
CA ILE A 82 17.03 -0.22 14.34
C ILE A 82 16.68 -0.28 15.83
N THR A 83 15.80 0.61 16.27
CA THR A 83 15.42 0.73 17.69
C THR A 83 14.28 -0.20 18.10
N ASP A 84 13.51 -0.69 17.14
CA ASP A 84 12.37 -1.59 17.37
C ASP A 84 12.19 -2.53 16.19
N TRP A 85 11.84 -3.78 16.47
CA TRP A 85 11.63 -4.84 15.48
C TRP A 85 10.17 -5.11 15.15
N ASN A 86 9.24 -4.32 15.72
CA ASN A 86 7.85 -4.37 15.35
C ASN A 86 7.59 -3.48 14.10
N PRO A 87 7.18 -4.06 12.96
CA PRO A 87 6.95 -3.31 11.73
C PRO A 87 5.71 -2.40 11.81
N LEU A 88 4.79 -2.65 12.74
CA LEU A 88 3.59 -1.82 12.95
C LEU A 88 3.87 -0.62 13.86
N HIS A 89 4.94 -0.66 14.66
CA HIS A 89 5.35 0.43 15.55
C HIS A 89 6.21 1.44 14.78
N PRO A 90 6.25 2.73 15.17
CA PRO A 90 7.12 3.74 14.60
C PRO A 90 8.61 3.37 14.70
N SER A 91 9.13 2.75 13.65
CA SER A 91 10.56 2.61 13.38
C SER A 91 10.85 3.04 11.94
N SER A 92 12.11 3.30 11.62
CA SER A 92 12.54 3.87 10.34
C SER A 92 12.03 3.05 9.14
N ALA A 93 11.11 3.66 8.38
CA ALA A 93 10.29 3.03 7.35
C ALA A 93 11.06 2.39 6.17
N GLY A 94 12.37 2.63 6.06
CA GLY A 94 13.19 2.12 4.95
C GLY A 94 13.54 0.64 5.02
N THR A 95 13.58 0.04 6.22
CA THR A 95 14.11 -1.33 6.36
C THR A 95 13.04 -2.39 6.12
N TRP A 96 11.81 -2.17 6.58
CA TRP A 96 10.73 -3.16 6.56
C TRP A 96 10.29 -3.58 5.17
N ALA A 97 10.32 -2.67 4.19
CA ALA A 97 9.96 -2.96 2.81
C ALA A 97 10.88 -4.03 2.17
N ASN A 98 12.04 -4.33 2.76
CA ASN A 98 12.91 -5.41 2.28
C ASN A 98 12.56 -6.78 2.85
N TRP A 99 11.72 -6.86 3.88
CA TRP A 99 11.47 -8.07 4.68
C TRP A 99 9.99 -8.41 4.81
N ILE A 100 9.10 -7.51 4.42
CA ILE A 100 7.65 -7.69 4.54
C ILE A 100 7.00 -7.31 3.22
N ASP A 101 6.41 -8.31 2.59
CA ASP A 101 5.54 -8.12 1.44
C ASP A 101 4.16 -7.62 1.90
N SER A 102 3.59 -6.65 1.17
CA SER A 102 2.25 -6.09 1.42
C SER A 102 1.23 -6.62 0.41
N LEU A 103 -0.04 -6.21 0.50
CA LEU A 103 -1.04 -6.56 -0.52
C LEU A 103 -0.62 -6.12 -1.93
N VAL A 104 -0.02 -4.94 -2.03
CA VAL A 104 0.48 -4.34 -3.28
C VAL A 104 1.88 -3.77 -3.09
N GLU A 105 2.63 -3.60 -4.17
CA GLU A 105 3.97 -2.99 -4.14
C GLU A 105 4.11 -1.98 -5.27
N TYR A 106 5.09 -1.08 -5.21
CA TYR A 106 5.43 -0.23 -6.33
C TYR A 106 6.44 -0.90 -7.26
N ASP A 107 6.23 -0.79 -8.56
CA ASP A 107 7.29 -1.07 -9.53
C ASP A 107 8.34 0.05 -9.58
N ASN A 108 9.37 -0.15 -10.42
CA ASN A 108 10.44 0.83 -10.63
C ASN A 108 9.96 2.17 -11.23
N TYR A 109 8.70 2.27 -11.66
CA TYR A 109 8.08 3.47 -12.19
C TYR A 109 7.09 4.11 -11.20
N GLY A 110 6.94 3.55 -9.99
CA GLY A 110 6.04 4.04 -8.97
C GLY A 110 4.57 3.66 -9.19
N MET A 111 4.29 2.66 -10.02
CA MET A 111 2.93 2.16 -10.24
C MET A 111 2.65 1.01 -9.26
N CYS A 112 1.45 0.99 -8.65
CA CYS A 112 1.03 -0.12 -7.78
C CYS A 112 0.85 -1.39 -8.60
N GLN A 113 1.49 -2.48 -8.15
CA GLN A 113 1.42 -3.82 -8.71
C GLN A 113 0.92 -4.82 -7.65
N PRO A 114 0.29 -5.92 -8.07
CA PRO A 114 -0.03 -7.04 -7.18
C PRO A 114 1.22 -7.60 -6.48
N CYS A 115 1.11 -7.92 -5.19
CA CYS A 115 2.16 -8.56 -4.40
C CYS A 115 1.60 -9.79 -3.65
N LEU A 116 1.25 -9.67 -2.36
CA LEU A 116 0.52 -10.73 -1.64
C LEU A 116 -0.95 -10.81 -2.06
N ALA A 117 -1.55 -9.74 -2.57
CA ALA A 117 -2.82 -9.84 -3.26
C ALA A 117 -2.58 -10.26 -4.72
N GLU A 118 -3.28 -11.28 -5.20
CA GLU A 118 -3.27 -11.69 -6.61
C GLU A 118 -4.13 -10.75 -7.46
N SER A 119 -5.23 -10.27 -6.89
CA SER A 119 -6.15 -9.34 -7.53
C SER A 119 -7.02 -8.64 -6.49
N TRP A 120 -7.71 -7.60 -6.91
CA TRP A 120 -8.72 -6.93 -6.08
C TRP A 120 -9.85 -6.38 -6.93
N THR A 121 -10.98 -6.14 -6.28
CA THR A 121 -12.14 -5.47 -6.85
C THR A 121 -12.49 -4.25 -6.03
N LYS A 122 -13.06 -3.25 -6.70
CA LYS A 122 -13.57 -2.01 -6.11
C LYS A 122 -15.05 -1.90 -6.44
N SER A 123 -15.89 -1.59 -5.46
CA SER A 123 -17.32 -1.32 -5.70
C SER A 123 -17.52 -0.06 -6.55
N GLU A 124 -18.70 0.06 -7.16
CA GLU A 124 -19.05 1.19 -8.04
C GLU A 124 -19.00 2.54 -7.31
N ASP A 125 -19.38 2.57 -6.02
CA ASP A 125 -19.28 3.75 -5.16
C ASP A 125 -17.84 4.05 -4.67
N GLY A 126 -16.87 3.17 -4.96
CA GLY A 126 -15.48 3.31 -4.55
C GLY A 126 -15.23 3.13 -3.05
N LEU A 127 -16.20 2.63 -2.29
CA LEU A 127 -16.12 2.50 -0.83
C LEU A 127 -15.64 1.12 -0.38
N THR A 128 -15.96 0.07 -1.12
CA THR A 128 -15.63 -1.31 -0.74
C THR A 128 -14.55 -1.86 -1.65
N TRP A 129 -13.48 -2.35 -1.03
CA TRP A 129 -12.38 -3.01 -1.72
C TRP A 129 -12.26 -4.44 -1.23
N THR A 130 -12.17 -5.41 -2.13
CA THR A 130 -11.98 -6.82 -1.76
C THR A 130 -10.76 -7.37 -2.47
N PHE A 131 -9.78 -7.85 -1.69
CA PHE A 131 -8.52 -8.40 -2.14
C PHE A 131 -8.53 -9.91 -2.04
N LYS A 132 -8.05 -10.59 -3.09
CA LYS A 132 -7.75 -12.02 -3.08
C LYS A 132 -6.29 -12.21 -2.75
N ILE A 133 -6.01 -12.86 -1.63
CA ILE A 133 -4.66 -13.10 -1.11
C ILE A 133 -4.12 -14.38 -1.72
N ARG A 134 -2.83 -14.37 -2.07
CA ARG A 134 -2.10 -15.52 -2.58
C ARG A 134 -2.09 -16.65 -1.55
N GLU A 135 -2.52 -17.83 -1.98
CA GLU A 135 -2.52 -19.02 -1.13
C GLU A 135 -1.13 -19.65 -1.00
N GLY A 136 -0.91 -20.43 0.07
CA GLY A 136 0.33 -21.20 0.26
C GLY A 136 1.54 -20.36 0.67
N VAL A 137 1.34 -19.06 0.90
CA VAL A 137 2.37 -18.15 1.41
C VAL A 137 2.70 -18.49 2.86
N LYS A 138 3.98 -18.53 3.23
CA LYS A 138 4.42 -18.92 4.58
C LYS A 138 5.15 -17.80 5.30
N TRP A 139 4.92 -17.70 6.60
CA TRP A 139 5.72 -16.84 7.48
C TRP A 139 7.11 -17.44 7.69
N GLN A 140 8.14 -16.59 7.69
CA GLN A 140 9.53 -17.00 7.87
C GLN A 140 10.22 -16.26 9.02
N ARG A 141 11.07 -16.99 9.74
CA ARG A 141 11.99 -16.40 10.71
C ARG A 141 13.23 -15.85 9.99
N TYR A 142 14.06 -15.12 10.74
CA TYR A 142 15.30 -14.54 10.24
C TYR A 142 16.30 -15.56 9.65
N ASP A 143 16.19 -16.84 10.03
CA ASP A 143 17.03 -17.94 9.54
C ASP A 143 16.40 -18.68 8.34
N GLY A 144 15.26 -18.20 7.83
CA GLY A 144 14.51 -18.79 6.73
C GLY A 144 13.64 -19.97 7.15
N SER A 145 13.60 -20.34 8.43
CA SER A 145 12.69 -21.39 8.90
C SER A 145 11.24 -20.91 8.89
N GLU A 146 10.35 -21.78 8.42
CA GLU A 146 8.91 -21.52 8.38
C GLU A 146 8.31 -21.59 9.79
N TYR A 147 7.34 -20.73 10.09
CA TYR A 147 6.60 -20.80 11.36
C TYR A 147 5.14 -20.40 11.16
N GLY A 148 4.29 -20.73 12.14
CA GLY A 148 2.87 -20.38 12.09
C GLY A 148 2.10 -21.11 11.00
N GLU A 149 0.87 -20.64 10.76
CA GLU A 149 0.08 -21.05 9.61
C GLU A 149 0.52 -20.28 8.35
N ASN A 150 -0.02 -20.63 7.19
CA ASN A 150 0.14 -19.81 5.99
C ASN A 150 -0.43 -18.40 6.21
N VAL A 151 0.04 -17.41 5.44
CA VAL A 151 -0.51 -16.06 5.47
C VAL A 151 -1.96 -16.08 5.02
N LYS A 152 -2.83 -15.44 5.81
CA LYS A 152 -4.29 -15.42 5.63
C LYS A 152 -4.85 -14.00 5.76
N ALA A 153 -6.08 -13.79 5.33
CA ALA A 153 -6.79 -12.51 5.47
C ALA A 153 -6.83 -12.01 6.93
N GLU A 154 -6.93 -12.93 7.91
CA GLU A 154 -6.95 -12.59 9.34
C GLU A 154 -5.64 -11.95 9.83
N ASP A 155 -4.52 -12.14 9.13
CA ASP A 155 -3.25 -11.51 9.52
C ASP A 155 -3.32 -9.98 9.41
N TRP A 156 -4.04 -9.45 8.41
CA TRP A 156 -4.30 -8.01 8.27
C TRP A 156 -5.32 -7.49 9.29
N VAL A 157 -6.33 -8.29 9.62
CA VAL A 157 -7.28 -7.96 10.69
C VAL A 157 -6.54 -7.86 12.04
N THR A 158 -5.60 -8.77 12.28
CA THR A 158 -4.74 -8.77 13.47
C THR A 158 -3.88 -7.52 13.53
N SER A 159 -3.24 -7.13 12.41
CA SER A 159 -2.43 -5.91 12.36
C SER A 159 -3.27 -4.66 12.61
N ALA A 160 -4.45 -4.59 12.00
CA ALA A 160 -5.36 -3.47 12.18
C ALA A 160 -5.86 -3.34 13.64
N LYS A 161 -6.19 -4.46 14.31
CA LYS A 161 -6.51 -4.49 15.74
C LYS A 161 -5.37 -3.96 16.59
N TRP A 162 -4.15 -4.41 16.31
CA TRP A 162 -2.96 -3.96 17.04
C TRP A 162 -2.73 -2.45 16.87
N ILE A 163 -2.88 -1.94 15.65
CA ILE A 163 -2.70 -0.50 15.34
C ILE A 163 -3.79 0.36 15.98
N LEU A 164 -5.03 -0.12 15.99
CA LEU A 164 -6.18 0.61 16.53
C LEU A 164 -6.30 0.51 18.06
N ASP A 165 -5.43 -0.23 18.73
CA ASP A 165 -5.31 -0.22 20.19
C ASP A 165 -4.40 0.95 20.64
N PRO A 166 -4.94 1.98 21.32
CA PRO A 166 -4.17 3.13 21.78
C PRO A 166 -2.99 2.75 22.70
N ALA A 167 -3.06 1.62 23.41
CA ALA A 167 -1.99 1.15 24.29
C ALA A 167 -0.70 0.82 23.51
N ASN A 168 -0.81 0.48 22.22
CA ASN A 168 0.32 0.14 21.36
C ASN A 168 1.02 1.38 20.76
N THR A 169 0.43 2.57 20.90
CA THR A 169 1.03 3.85 20.45
C THR A 169 1.47 3.86 18.97
N ALA A 170 0.77 3.12 18.10
CA ALA A 170 1.06 3.07 16.68
C ALA A 170 0.92 4.46 16.03
N ARG A 171 1.97 4.94 15.36
CA ARG A 171 1.99 6.28 14.73
C ARG A 171 0.98 6.47 13.60
N THR A 172 0.45 5.37 13.07
CA THR A 172 -0.39 5.34 11.87
C THR A 172 -1.82 4.90 12.15
N ALA A 173 -2.24 4.92 13.41
CA ALA A 173 -3.62 4.61 13.79
C ALA A 173 -4.62 5.53 13.07
N ASP A 174 -4.26 6.80 12.89
CA ASP A 174 -5.05 7.79 12.19
C ASP A 174 -5.28 7.46 10.71
N LEU A 175 -4.35 6.76 10.06
CA LEU A 175 -4.50 6.33 8.66
C LEU A 175 -5.62 5.29 8.48
N LEU A 176 -6.00 4.57 9.55
CA LEU A 176 -7.12 3.62 9.53
C LEU A 176 -8.47 4.28 9.80
N PHE A 177 -8.51 5.53 10.27
CA PHE A 177 -9.78 6.17 10.66
C PHE A 177 -10.74 6.43 9.50
N ASP A 178 -10.26 6.36 8.26
CA ASP A 178 -11.11 6.41 7.08
C ASP A 178 -11.85 5.08 6.82
N MET A 179 -11.51 4.00 7.52
CA MET A 179 -12.30 2.76 7.52
C MET A 179 -13.54 2.94 8.40
N VAL A 180 -14.67 2.40 7.96
CA VAL A 180 -15.93 2.46 8.74
C VAL A 180 -15.69 1.94 10.16
N GLY A 181 -16.11 2.70 11.17
CA GLY A 181 -16.06 2.29 12.58
C GLY A 181 -14.68 2.25 13.25
N ALA A 182 -13.58 2.46 12.51
CA ALA A 182 -12.23 2.34 13.05
C ALA A 182 -11.89 3.43 14.07
N LYS A 183 -12.29 4.68 13.79
CA LYS A 183 -12.08 5.80 14.72
C LYS A 183 -12.88 5.64 16.00
N GLU A 184 -14.14 5.22 15.88
CA GLU A 184 -15.02 4.96 17.02
C GLU A 184 -14.47 3.82 17.88
N TYR A 185 -13.95 2.76 17.25
CA TYR A 185 -13.29 1.65 17.95
C TYR A 185 -12.06 2.11 18.75
N TYR A 186 -11.17 2.88 18.13
CA TYR A 186 -9.98 3.43 18.80
C TYR A 186 -10.36 4.31 20.00
N MET A 187 -11.31 5.24 19.81
CA MET A 187 -11.76 6.16 20.87
C MET A 187 -12.47 5.42 22.01
N ALA A 188 -13.20 4.33 21.70
CA ALA A 188 -13.84 3.50 22.71
C ALA A 188 -12.79 2.83 23.61
N LEU A 189 -11.73 2.26 23.03
CA LEU A 189 -10.61 1.70 23.79
C LEU A 189 -9.88 2.77 24.62
N GLU A 190 -9.61 3.95 24.05
CA GLU A 190 -8.91 5.04 24.75
C GLU A 190 -9.71 5.55 25.96
N SER A 191 -11.03 5.63 25.82
CA SER A 191 -11.94 6.06 26.88
C SER A 191 -12.33 4.96 27.87
N GLY A 192 -11.87 3.72 27.66
CA GLY A 192 -12.24 2.56 28.48
C GLY A 192 -13.71 2.17 28.38
N THR A 193 -14.36 2.48 27.25
CA THR A 193 -15.74 2.09 26.95
C THR A 193 -15.79 0.84 26.06
N GLU A 194 -16.98 0.30 25.82
CA GLU A 194 -17.15 -0.91 25.03
C GLU A 194 -16.76 -0.67 23.56
N ALA A 195 -15.70 -1.33 23.11
CA ALA A 195 -15.24 -1.32 21.74
C ALA A 195 -15.70 -2.59 21.01
N ASN A 196 -16.45 -2.45 19.92
CA ASN A 196 -16.94 -3.57 19.12
C ASN A 196 -16.23 -3.63 17.76
N TRP A 197 -15.41 -4.66 17.56
CA TRP A 197 -14.68 -4.86 16.31
C TRP A 197 -15.59 -5.14 15.10
N ASP A 198 -16.79 -5.68 15.30
CA ASP A 198 -17.71 -6.04 14.20
C ASP A 198 -18.18 -4.81 13.39
N ASN A 199 -18.10 -3.64 14.01
CA ASN A 199 -18.39 -2.34 13.39
C ASN A 199 -17.23 -1.82 12.52
N VAL A 200 -16.03 -2.39 12.65
CA VAL A 200 -14.85 -1.96 11.89
C VAL A 200 -14.89 -2.54 10.48
N GLY A 201 -14.68 -1.68 9.49
CA GLY A 201 -14.69 -1.99 8.06
C GLY A 201 -13.43 -2.70 7.55
N ILE A 202 -12.78 -3.55 8.36
CA ILE A 202 -11.62 -4.35 7.97
C ILE A 202 -11.94 -5.79 8.32
N LYS A 203 -12.23 -6.63 7.32
CA LYS A 203 -12.82 -7.96 7.53
C LYS A 203 -12.16 -9.02 6.67
N ALA A 204 -11.74 -10.11 7.29
CA ALA A 204 -11.47 -11.36 6.61
C ALA A 204 -12.83 -12.04 6.31
N ILE A 205 -13.31 -11.91 5.06
CA ILE A 205 -14.61 -12.48 4.65
C ILE A 205 -14.48 -13.96 4.25
N SER A 206 -13.25 -14.40 3.94
CA SER A 206 -12.85 -15.80 3.86
C SER A 206 -11.38 -15.93 4.28
N GLU A 207 -10.83 -17.15 4.25
CA GLU A 207 -9.43 -17.41 4.60
C GLU A 207 -8.42 -16.59 3.76
N TYR A 208 -8.75 -16.34 2.49
CA TYR A 208 -7.90 -15.64 1.53
C TYR A 208 -8.61 -14.45 0.86
N GLU A 209 -9.71 -13.97 1.42
CA GLU A 209 -10.37 -12.74 0.95
C GLU A 209 -10.47 -11.71 2.07
N LEU A 210 -9.85 -10.56 1.84
CA LEU A 210 -9.81 -9.43 2.75
C LEU A 210 -10.62 -8.28 2.17
N GLN A 211 -11.57 -7.78 2.96
CA GLN A 211 -12.42 -6.66 2.59
C GLN A 211 -12.12 -5.42 3.45
N PHE A 212 -12.04 -4.28 2.78
CA PHE A 212 -12.01 -2.96 3.38
C PHE A 212 -13.26 -2.18 2.99
N THR A 213 -13.84 -1.46 3.95
CA THR A 213 -14.97 -0.56 3.74
C THR A 213 -14.60 0.83 4.23
N LEU A 214 -14.53 1.76 3.28
CA LEU A 214 -14.17 3.16 3.49
C LEU A 214 -15.41 4.00 3.84
N THR A 215 -15.19 5.06 4.59
CA THR A 215 -16.20 6.09 4.89
C THR A 215 -16.43 7.07 3.74
N ALA A 216 -15.45 7.21 2.84
CA ALA A 216 -15.52 8.03 1.64
C ALA A 216 -14.64 7.44 0.52
N PRO A 217 -14.92 7.74 -0.77
CA PRO A 217 -14.10 7.26 -1.87
C PRO A 217 -12.66 7.78 -1.74
N CYS A 218 -11.69 6.88 -1.80
CA CYS A 218 -10.27 7.21 -1.67
C CYS A 218 -9.50 6.74 -2.92
N PRO A 219 -9.24 7.64 -3.89
CA PRO A 219 -8.55 7.28 -5.12
C PRO A 219 -7.13 6.73 -4.89
N TRP A 220 -6.46 7.13 -3.83
CA TRP A 220 -5.10 6.69 -3.47
C TRP A 220 -5.10 5.54 -2.44
N PHE A 221 -6.20 4.78 -2.31
CA PHE A 221 -6.31 3.74 -1.30
C PHE A 221 -5.23 2.65 -1.45
N LEU A 222 -4.97 2.17 -2.68
CA LEU A 222 -3.92 1.19 -2.95
C LEU A 222 -2.54 1.68 -2.50
N SER A 223 -2.21 2.94 -2.76
CA SER A 223 -0.96 3.55 -2.32
C SER A 223 -0.80 3.57 -0.81
N ARG A 224 -1.89 3.66 -0.04
CA ARG A 224 -1.82 3.62 1.43
C ARG A 224 -1.51 2.23 1.96
N LEU A 225 -1.84 1.17 1.22
CA LEU A 225 -1.58 -0.21 1.64
C LEU A 225 -0.09 -0.55 1.70
N THR A 226 0.77 0.24 1.05
CA THR A 226 2.23 0.06 1.11
C THR A 226 2.84 0.69 2.36
N TYR A 227 2.04 1.34 3.21
CA TYR A 227 2.53 1.92 4.47
C TYR A 227 2.52 0.83 5.54
N ASN A 228 3.20 1.09 6.65
CA ASN A 228 3.35 0.13 7.75
C ASN A 228 2.03 -0.49 8.25
N TRP A 229 0.91 0.22 8.12
CA TRP A 229 -0.39 -0.29 8.53
C TRP A 229 -0.96 -1.37 7.61
N GLY A 230 -0.54 -1.42 6.34
CA GLY A 230 -0.95 -2.43 5.37
C GLY A 230 -0.11 -3.70 5.41
N TYR A 231 0.87 -3.77 6.31
CA TYR A 231 1.66 -4.98 6.56
C TYR A 231 0.84 -6.00 7.37
N PRO A 232 0.85 -7.28 6.97
CA PRO A 232 0.24 -8.33 7.78
C PRO A 232 1.10 -8.63 9.02
N THR A 233 0.48 -9.26 10.03
CA THR A 233 1.18 -9.86 11.18
C THR A 233 0.58 -11.21 11.49
N CYS A 234 1.43 -12.20 11.71
CA CYS A 234 1.00 -13.58 11.98
C CYS A 234 0.01 -13.66 13.15
N ALA A 235 -1.25 -13.99 12.87
CA ALA A 235 -2.33 -14.06 13.86
C ALA A 235 -2.07 -15.12 14.96
N THR A 236 -1.33 -16.19 14.62
CA THR A 236 -0.97 -17.28 15.56
C THR A 236 0.24 -16.95 16.44
N SER A 237 0.96 -15.87 16.14
CA SER A 237 2.11 -15.39 16.91
C SER A 237 2.14 -13.85 16.85
N PRO A 238 1.21 -13.17 17.54
CA PRO A 238 1.16 -11.71 17.54
C PRO A 238 2.47 -11.12 18.05
N PRO A 239 2.80 -9.86 17.71
CA PRO A 239 4.05 -9.22 18.10
C PRO A 239 4.06 -8.94 19.61
N VAL A 240 4.40 -9.95 20.43
CA VAL A 240 4.44 -9.81 21.89
C VAL A 240 5.85 -9.59 22.44
N THR A 241 6.92 -9.77 21.65
CA THR A 241 8.30 -9.53 22.12
C THR A 241 9.31 -9.28 20.98
N PRO A 242 10.44 -8.58 21.26
CA PRO A 242 11.49 -8.27 20.29
C PRO A 242 12.20 -9.49 19.67
N SER A 243 11.92 -10.70 20.14
CA SER A 243 12.62 -11.94 19.73
C SER A 243 11.90 -12.72 18.62
N THR A 244 10.69 -12.33 18.23
CA THR A 244 9.96 -12.96 17.12
C THR A 244 10.25 -12.17 15.85
N GLY A 245 11.32 -12.56 15.16
CA GLY A 245 11.62 -12.05 13.83
C GLY A 245 10.45 -12.32 12.88
N ILE A 246 9.88 -11.24 12.35
CA ILE A 246 8.83 -11.27 11.33
C ILE A 246 9.52 -11.00 10.00
N SER A 247 9.55 -11.99 9.11
CA SER A 247 9.94 -11.80 7.72
C SER A 247 8.95 -12.54 6.82
N ILE A 248 8.33 -11.84 5.88
CA ILE A 248 7.72 -12.41 4.68
C ILE A 248 8.44 -11.75 3.53
N ARG A 249 9.34 -12.50 2.87
CA ARG A 249 9.83 -12.11 1.56
C ARG A 249 9.76 -13.31 0.64
N PHE A 250 8.99 -13.19 -0.43
CA PHE A 250 9.10 -14.10 -1.57
C PHE A 250 10.35 -13.78 -2.38
N MET A 251 11.15 -14.81 -2.67
CA MET A 251 12.19 -14.80 -3.71
C MET A 251 11.66 -15.52 -4.94
#